data_AF-A0A818FHV4-F1
#
_entry.id   AF-A0A818FHV4-F1
#
_cell.length_a   1.000
_cell.length_b   1.000
_cell.length_c   1.000
_cell.angle_alpha   90.00
_cell.angle_beta   90.00
_cell.angle_gamma   90.00
#
_symmetry.space_group_name_H-M   'P 1'
#
loop_
_entity.id
_entity.type
_entity.pdbx_description
1 polymer ?
#
loop_
_entity_poly.entity_id
_entity_poly.type
_entity_poly.pdbx_seq_one_letter_code
_entity_poly.pdbx_strand_id
1 'polypeptide(L)'
;MLTFSVDRQLITTTLKPNREKDEIAAAEATLVYHGVRHGISYLAQQCTTTVIKNLFSSSSIASSLSCGRTKAAAIATDVLAPYFTHHVIQEMKLAFYYSLSFDASNKGNLKTYPFCVQYFSDVGVKKAIIDFIHDSSESAIDIHRNARQILDKYELNLSGNNVSFNISLHSSQFVIY
;
A
#
# COMPACT_ATOMS: atom_id res chain seq x y z
N MET A 1 42.87 -12.19 -1.37
CA MET A 1 42.01 -11.62 -0.31
C MET A 1 40.58 -11.81 -0.77
N LEU A 2 39.72 -12.34 0.10
CA LEU A 2 38.56 -13.19 -0.18
C LEU A 2 37.49 -12.57 -1.09
N THR A 3 37.20 -13.22 -2.21
CA THR A 3 35.95 -13.08 -2.96
C THR A 3 34.88 -13.94 -2.28
N PHE A 4 33.90 -13.32 -1.63
CA PHE A 4 32.70 -14.01 -1.17
C PHE A 4 31.80 -14.33 -2.37
N SER A 5 32.00 -15.51 -2.95
CA SER A 5 31.00 -16.14 -3.81
C SER A 5 29.91 -16.70 -2.88
N VAL A 6 28.82 -15.94 -2.69
CA VAL A 6 27.62 -16.48 -2.06
C VAL A 6 27.02 -17.50 -3.03
N ASP A 7 27.08 -18.76 -2.63
CA ASP A 7 26.66 -19.91 -3.39
C ASP A 7 25.17 -19.79 -3.76
N ARG A 8 24.86 -19.57 -5.04
CA ARG A 8 23.49 -19.51 -5.58
C ARG A 8 22.70 -20.79 -5.31
N GLN A 9 23.37 -21.88 -4.92
CA GLN A 9 22.72 -23.16 -4.61
C GLN A 9 22.06 -23.20 -3.22
N LEU A 10 22.45 -22.34 -2.27
CA LEU A 10 21.90 -22.35 -0.90
C LEU A 10 20.51 -21.67 -0.79
N ILE A 11 20.17 -20.77 -1.71
CA ILE A 11 18.85 -20.10 -1.76
C ILE A 11 17.77 -21.03 -2.35
N THR A 12 18.19 -22.10 -3.04
CA THR A 12 17.34 -23.19 -3.56
C THR A 12 17.09 -24.31 -2.55
N THR A 13 17.16 -24.05 -1.25
CA THR A 13 16.48 -24.92 -0.28
C THR A 13 14.99 -24.59 -0.34
N THR A 14 14.37 -25.10 -1.39
CA THR A 14 12.94 -25.18 -1.67
C THR A 14 12.10 -25.19 -0.39
N LEU A 15 11.44 -24.07 -0.09
CA LEU A 15 10.13 -24.13 0.54
C LEU A 15 9.29 -25.01 -0.37
N LYS A 16 9.12 -26.30 -0.03
CA LYS A 16 8.17 -27.14 -0.74
C LYS A 16 6.83 -26.41 -0.68
N PRO A 17 6.16 -26.14 -1.81
CA PRO A 17 4.86 -25.50 -1.80
C PRO A 17 3.94 -26.36 -0.94
N ASN A 18 3.53 -25.80 0.21
CA ASN A 18 2.54 -26.43 1.04
C ASN A 18 1.23 -25.76 0.63
N ARG A 19 0.55 -26.42 -0.32
CA ARG A 19 -0.68 -25.92 -0.92
C ARG A 19 -1.69 -25.45 0.13
N GLU A 20 -1.85 -26.18 1.22
CA GLU A 20 -2.79 -25.80 2.28
C GLU A 20 -2.33 -24.52 3.01
N LYS A 21 -1.03 -24.38 3.31
CA LYS A 21 -0.50 -23.13 3.90
C LYS A 21 -0.67 -21.94 2.96
N ASP A 22 -0.46 -22.14 1.67
CA ASP A 22 -0.62 -21.10 0.66
C ASP A 22 -2.10 -20.70 0.52
N GLU A 23 -3.02 -21.68 0.55
CA GLU A 23 -4.47 -21.46 0.56
C GLU A 23 -4.95 -20.72 1.81
N ILE A 24 -4.40 -21.05 2.99
CA ILE A 24 -4.67 -20.31 4.24
C ILE A 24 -4.15 -18.86 4.14
N ALA A 25 -2.92 -18.67 3.67
CA ALA A 25 -2.34 -17.33 3.51
C ALA A 25 -3.15 -16.49 2.52
N ALA A 26 -3.58 -17.09 1.40
CA ALA A 26 -4.45 -16.44 0.41
C ALA A 26 -5.82 -16.06 1.01
N ALA A 27 -6.42 -16.92 1.81
CA ALA A 27 -7.68 -16.64 2.49
C ALA A 27 -7.56 -15.46 3.48
N GLU A 28 -6.48 -15.43 4.27
CA GLU A 28 -6.20 -14.32 5.19
C GLU A 28 -5.91 -13.01 4.43
N ALA A 29 -5.08 -13.05 3.39
CA ALA A 29 -4.82 -11.89 2.54
C ALA A 29 -6.09 -11.36 1.88
N THR A 30 -6.99 -12.25 1.45
CA THR A 30 -8.30 -11.89 0.87
C THR A 30 -9.19 -11.19 1.91
N LEU A 31 -9.25 -11.72 3.13
CA LEU A 31 -10.03 -11.12 4.21
C LEU A 31 -9.51 -9.72 4.56
N VAL A 32 -8.17 -9.57 4.66
CA VAL A 32 -7.51 -8.30 4.94
C VAL A 32 -7.78 -7.30 3.82
N TYR A 33 -7.57 -7.70 2.57
CA TYR A 33 -7.85 -6.88 1.40
C TYR A 33 -9.30 -6.40 1.37
N HIS A 34 -10.27 -7.29 1.60
CA HIS A 34 -11.67 -6.93 1.65
C HIS A 34 -11.93 -5.86 2.73
N GLY A 35 -11.38 -6.01 3.93
CA GLY A 35 -11.58 -5.00 4.95
C GLY A 35 -10.90 -3.66 4.65
N VAL A 36 -9.69 -3.66 4.07
CA VAL A 36 -9.04 -2.42 3.61
C VAL A 36 -9.91 -1.73 2.55
N ARG A 37 -10.44 -2.48 1.60
CA ARG A 37 -11.30 -1.96 0.52
C ARG A 37 -12.61 -1.34 1.01
N HIS A 38 -13.17 -1.87 2.10
CA HIS A 38 -14.45 -1.44 2.65
C HIS A 38 -14.34 -0.64 3.95
N GLY A 39 -13.14 -0.27 4.39
CA GLY A 39 -12.92 0.48 5.62
C GLY A 39 -13.34 -0.28 6.89
N ILE A 40 -13.22 -1.61 6.89
CA ILE A 40 -13.55 -2.45 8.04
C ILE A 40 -12.38 -2.43 9.02
N SER A 41 -12.65 -2.14 10.29
CA SER A 41 -11.61 -2.12 11.32
C SER A 41 -10.97 -3.49 11.54
N TYR A 42 -9.68 -3.50 11.88
CA TYR A 42 -8.96 -4.75 12.23
C TYR A 42 -9.57 -5.47 13.44
N LEU A 43 -10.24 -4.73 14.33
CA LEU A 43 -11.03 -5.28 15.44
C LEU A 43 -12.20 -6.12 14.93
N ALA A 44 -12.96 -5.58 13.97
CA ALA A 44 -14.06 -6.30 13.34
C ALA A 44 -13.53 -7.51 12.56
N GLN A 45 -12.42 -7.38 11.83
CA GLN A 45 -11.83 -8.52 11.12
C GLN A 45 -11.41 -9.67 12.04
N GLN A 46 -10.84 -9.38 13.22
CA GLN A 46 -10.54 -10.42 14.20
C GLN A 46 -11.81 -11.18 14.62
N CYS A 47 -12.91 -10.47 14.84
CA CYS A 47 -14.21 -11.10 15.12
C CYS A 47 -14.69 -11.94 13.92
N THR A 48 -14.56 -11.41 12.70
CA THR A 48 -14.92 -12.11 11.46
C THR A 48 -14.16 -13.43 11.31
N THR A 49 -12.85 -13.47 11.61
CA THR A 49 -12.07 -14.72 11.60
C THR A 49 -12.65 -15.77 12.54
N THR A 50 -13.07 -15.38 13.75
CA THR A 50 -13.73 -16.30 14.71
C THR A 50 -15.08 -16.78 14.20
N VAL A 51 -15.88 -15.88 13.60
CA VAL A 51 -17.18 -16.23 13.02
C VAL A 51 -17.01 -17.22 11.86
N ILE A 52 -16.05 -16.99 10.95
CA ILE A 52 -15.75 -17.87 9.83
C ILE A 52 -15.38 -19.28 10.32
N LYS A 53 -14.55 -19.40 11.35
CA LYS A 53 -14.20 -20.68 11.96
C LYS A 53 -15.41 -21.46 12.45
N ASN A 54 -16.35 -20.77 13.09
CA ASN A 54 -17.53 -21.39 13.67
C ASN A 54 -18.56 -21.79 12.60
N LEU A 55 -18.76 -20.94 11.59
CA LEU A 55 -19.69 -21.20 10.49
C LEU A 55 -19.19 -22.33 9.56
N PHE A 56 -17.88 -22.41 9.36
CA PHE A 56 -17.25 -23.38 8.45
C PHE A 56 -16.34 -24.34 9.21
N SER A 57 -16.83 -24.89 10.31
CA SER A 57 -16.06 -25.77 11.21
C SER A 57 -15.55 -27.05 10.55
N SER A 58 -16.18 -27.50 9.45
CA SER A 58 -15.73 -28.64 8.65
C SER A 58 -14.61 -28.32 7.65
N SER A 59 -14.30 -27.03 7.42
CA SER A 59 -13.25 -26.61 6.49
C SER A 59 -11.88 -26.52 7.17
N SER A 60 -10.89 -27.26 6.65
CA SER A 60 -9.52 -27.23 7.16
C SER A 60 -8.90 -25.84 7.05
N ILE A 61 -9.15 -25.13 5.94
CA ILE A 61 -8.71 -23.75 5.73
C ILE A 61 -9.34 -22.83 6.76
N ALA A 62 -10.67 -22.87 6.91
CA ALA A 62 -11.39 -21.97 7.82
C ALA A 62 -10.94 -22.18 9.28
N SER A 63 -10.87 -23.44 9.73
CA SER A 63 -10.42 -23.79 11.08
C SER A 63 -9.00 -23.30 11.37
N SER A 64 -8.13 -23.30 10.35
CA SER A 64 -6.72 -22.90 10.43
C SER A 64 -6.45 -21.40 10.28
N LEU A 65 -7.45 -20.58 9.95
CA LEU A 65 -7.28 -19.13 9.90
C LEU A 65 -6.75 -18.61 11.25
N SER A 66 -5.80 -17.69 11.26
CA SER A 66 -5.24 -17.13 12.51
C SER A 66 -5.13 -15.61 12.45
N CYS A 67 -5.84 -14.99 11.50
CA CYS A 67 -5.80 -13.57 11.22
C CYS A 67 -6.52 -12.74 12.29
N GLY A 68 -5.80 -12.45 13.37
CA GLY A 68 -6.15 -11.42 14.35
C GLY A 68 -5.63 -10.04 13.95
N ARG A 69 -5.88 -9.03 14.81
CA ARG A 69 -5.54 -7.62 14.54
C ARG A 69 -4.11 -7.38 14.08
N THR A 70 -3.12 -7.89 14.81
CA THR A 70 -1.70 -7.65 14.51
C THR A 70 -1.31 -8.24 13.17
N LYS A 71 -1.82 -9.43 12.87
CA LYS A 71 -1.56 -10.11 11.59
C LYS A 71 -2.26 -9.40 10.44
N ALA A 72 -3.50 -8.97 10.64
CA ALA A 72 -4.23 -8.19 9.65
C ALA A 72 -3.54 -6.87 9.32
N ALA A 73 -3.07 -6.14 10.35
CA ALA A 73 -2.30 -4.92 10.18
C ALA A 73 -1.00 -5.18 9.40
N ALA A 74 -0.22 -6.20 9.77
CA ALA A 74 1.01 -6.57 9.07
C ALA A 74 0.77 -6.99 7.61
N ILE A 75 -0.29 -7.76 7.34
CA ILE A 75 -0.67 -8.11 5.96
C ILE A 75 -1.01 -6.84 5.17
N ALA A 76 -1.75 -5.91 5.76
CA ALA A 76 -2.10 -4.66 5.09
C ALA A 76 -0.86 -3.78 4.82
N THR A 77 0.00 -3.58 5.81
CA THR A 77 1.13 -2.63 5.74
C THR A 77 2.38 -3.20 5.09
N ASP A 78 2.66 -4.49 5.28
CA ASP A 78 3.95 -5.09 4.93
C ASP A 78 3.83 -5.98 3.68
N VAL A 79 2.61 -6.36 3.28
CA VAL A 79 2.37 -7.21 2.11
C VAL A 79 1.55 -6.47 1.05
N LEU A 80 0.32 -6.06 1.37
CA LEU A 80 -0.60 -5.46 0.40
C LEU A 80 -0.14 -4.07 -0.04
N ALA A 81 0.18 -3.18 0.91
CA ALA A 81 0.58 -1.82 0.58
C ALA A 81 1.83 -1.77 -0.32
N PRO A 82 2.95 -2.47 -0.02
CA PRO A 82 4.12 -2.47 -0.90
C PRO A 82 3.82 -3.08 -2.27
N TYR A 83 3.01 -4.14 -2.32
CA TYR A 83 2.61 -4.79 -3.58
C TYR A 83 1.83 -3.83 -4.49
N PHE A 84 0.79 -3.18 -3.96
CA PHE A 84 -0.02 -2.23 -4.72
C PHE A 84 0.77 -0.98 -5.11
N THR A 85 1.57 -0.42 -4.20
CA THR A 85 2.44 0.72 -4.51
C THR A 85 3.41 0.36 -5.62
N HIS A 86 4.08 -0.79 -5.55
CA HIS A 86 4.97 -1.24 -6.62
C HIS A 86 4.25 -1.32 -7.98
N HIS A 87 3.07 -1.94 -8.03
CA HIS A 87 2.29 -2.03 -9.26
C HIS A 87 1.91 -0.66 -9.82
N VAL A 88 1.44 0.26 -8.97
CA VAL A 88 1.11 1.63 -9.39
C VAL A 88 2.34 2.34 -9.94
N ILE A 89 3.50 2.22 -9.29
CA ILE A 89 4.75 2.84 -9.77
C ILE A 89 5.17 2.25 -11.12
N GLN A 90 5.05 0.94 -11.34
CA GLN A 90 5.35 0.34 -12.64
C GLN A 90 4.42 0.85 -13.75
N GLU A 91 3.11 0.95 -13.47
CA GLU A 91 2.16 1.52 -14.42
C GLU A 91 2.48 2.99 -14.72
N MET A 92 2.85 3.77 -13.70
CA MET A 92 3.24 5.18 -13.87
C MET A 92 4.52 5.35 -14.68
N LYS A 93 5.51 4.47 -14.53
CA LYS A 93 6.74 4.50 -15.34
C LYS A 93 6.47 4.28 -16.83
N LEU A 94 5.36 3.60 -17.17
CA LEU A 94 4.90 3.38 -18.53
C LEU A 94 3.89 4.43 -19.01
N ALA A 95 3.29 5.18 -18.09
CA ALA A 95 2.27 6.17 -18.41
C ALA A 95 2.88 7.39 -19.11
N PHE A 96 2.25 7.83 -20.20
CA PHE A 96 2.65 9.05 -20.91
C PHE A 96 2.42 10.31 -20.08
N TYR A 97 1.32 10.35 -19.31
CA TYR A 97 0.89 11.50 -18.52
C TYR A 97 0.31 11.06 -17.19
N TYR A 98 0.66 11.77 -16.12
CA TYR A 98 0.03 11.61 -14.81
C TYR A 98 -0.11 12.96 -14.10
N SER A 99 -1.06 13.08 -13.18
CA SER A 99 -1.20 14.24 -12.31
C SER A 99 -0.88 13.87 -10.87
N LEU A 100 -0.29 14.81 -10.16
CA LEU A 100 -0.01 14.71 -8.73
C LEU A 100 -1.01 15.57 -7.98
N SER A 101 -1.59 15.04 -6.91
CA SER A 101 -2.49 15.80 -6.04
C SER A 101 -2.16 15.62 -4.57
N PHE A 102 -2.33 16.70 -3.82
CA PHE A 102 -1.98 16.79 -2.41
C PHE A 102 -3.18 17.33 -1.64
N ASP A 103 -3.49 16.71 -0.50
CA ASP A 103 -4.58 17.15 0.40
C ASP A 103 -4.06 17.31 1.83
N ALA A 104 -3.91 18.56 2.26
CA ALA A 104 -3.31 18.95 3.53
C ALA A 104 -4.25 18.72 4.72
N SER A 105 -3.89 17.79 5.62
CA SER A 105 -4.52 17.64 6.92
C SER A 105 -3.62 18.18 8.04
N ASN A 106 -4.21 19.02 8.89
CA ASN A 106 -3.52 19.68 10.00
C ASN A 106 -3.86 18.97 11.31
N LYS A 107 -2.87 18.30 11.92
CA LYS A 107 -3.00 17.75 13.28
C LYS A 107 -1.95 18.38 14.19
N GLY A 108 -2.33 19.47 14.88
CA GLY A 108 -1.41 20.27 15.68
C GLY A 108 -0.35 20.92 14.79
N ASN A 109 0.93 20.74 15.14
CA ASN A 109 2.07 21.27 14.36
C ASN A 109 2.54 20.31 13.25
N LEU A 110 1.94 19.12 13.13
CA LEU A 110 2.26 18.18 12.07
C LEU A 110 1.28 18.35 10.91
N LYS A 111 1.85 18.65 9.75
CA LYS A 111 1.19 18.71 8.46
C LYS A 111 1.31 17.35 7.81
N THR A 112 0.18 16.68 7.59
CA THR A 112 0.16 15.36 6.95
C THR A 112 -0.70 15.41 5.71
N TYR A 113 -0.15 14.99 4.58
CA TYR A 113 -0.90 14.94 3.32
C TYR A 113 -0.55 13.69 2.51
N PRO A 114 -1.55 13.08 1.85
CA PRO A 114 -1.30 11.98 0.95
C PRO A 114 -0.65 12.51 -0.33
N PHE A 115 0.31 11.74 -0.86
CA PHE A 115 0.85 11.93 -2.18
C PHE A 115 0.03 11.08 -3.16
N CYS A 116 -0.96 11.71 -3.78
CA CYS A 116 -1.88 11.05 -4.68
C CYS A 116 -1.45 11.22 -6.13
N VAL A 117 -1.71 10.19 -6.92
CA VAL A 117 -1.44 10.14 -8.36
C VAL A 117 -2.71 9.81 -9.11
N GLN A 118 -2.86 10.38 -10.29
CA GLN A 118 -3.91 10.02 -11.24
C GLN A 118 -3.28 9.88 -12.63
N TYR A 119 -3.59 8.79 -13.32
CA TYR A 119 -3.02 8.47 -14.64
C TYR A 119 -4.02 7.68 -15.47
N PHE A 120 -3.78 7.65 -16.79
CA PHE A 120 -4.53 6.81 -17.70
C PHE A 120 -3.85 5.45 -17.85
N SER A 121 -4.63 4.41 -17.62
CA SER A 121 -4.28 3.02 -17.89
C SER A 121 -5.11 2.48 -19.06
N ASP A 122 -4.81 1.26 -19.49
CA ASP A 122 -5.59 0.48 -20.45
C ASP A 122 -7.08 0.33 -20.08
N VAL A 123 -7.38 0.27 -18.77
CA VAL A 123 -8.74 0.17 -18.23
C VAL A 123 -9.38 1.53 -17.88
N GLY A 124 -8.73 2.64 -18.24
CA GLY A 124 -9.21 4.00 -18.01
C GLY A 124 -8.46 4.76 -16.91
N VAL A 125 -9.10 5.77 -16.33
CA VAL A 125 -8.50 6.66 -15.31
C VAL A 125 -8.34 5.91 -13.99
N LYS A 126 -7.10 5.81 -13.50
CA LYS A 126 -6.77 5.28 -12.18
C LYS A 126 -6.36 6.40 -11.24
N LYS A 127 -6.65 6.21 -9.95
CA LYS A 127 -6.23 7.08 -8.84
C LYS A 127 -5.63 6.22 -7.75
N ALA A 128 -4.51 6.66 -7.17
CA ALA A 128 -3.84 5.94 -6.09
C ALA A 128 -3.14 6.90 -5.13
N ILE A 129 -2.91 6.44 -3.91
CA ILE A 129 -2.01 7.08 -2.96
C ILE A 129 -0.72 6.26 -2.97
N ILE A 130 0.43 6.91 -3.20
CA ILE A 130 1.73 6.22 -3.28
C ILE A 130 2.65 6.56 -2.11
N ASP A 131 2.35 7.61 -1.35
CA ASP A 131 3.07 7.94 -0.13
C ASP A 131 2.24 8.85 0.79
N PHE A 132 2.70 9.02 2.02
CA PHE A 132 2.22 10.03 2.96
C PHE A 132 3.38 10.92 3.38
N ILE A 133 3.20 12.22 3.24
CA ILE A 133 4.17 13.20 3.70
C ILE A 133 3.80 13.66 5.10
N HIS A 134 4.81 13.77 5.94
CA HIS A 134 4.73 14.35 7.27
C HIS A 134 5.77 15.46 7.36
N ASP A 135 5.31 16.72 7.44
CA ASP A 135 6.18 17.90 7.52
C ASP A 135 5.64 18.86 8.60
N SER A 136 6.48 19.78 9.07
CA SER A 136 6.06 20.89 9.94
C SER A 136 5.54 22.09 9.16
N SER A 137 5.76 22.13 7.84
CA SER A 137 5.41 23.24 6.95
C SER A 137 4.69 22.78 5.68
N GLU A 138 3.82 23.62 5.15
CA GLU A 138 3.07 23.45 3.89
C GLU A 138 3.36 24.59 2.90
N SER A 139 4.52 25.23 3.02
CA SER A 139 4.92 26.22 2.03
C SER A 139 5.04 25.56 0.65
N ALA A 140 4.82 26.33 -0.42
CA ALA A 140 4.97 25.82 -1.79
C ALA A 140 6.37 25.23 -2.04
N ILE A 141 7.40 25.78 -1.38
CA ILE A 141 8.78 25.29 -1.48
C ILE A 141 8.91 23.92 -0.80
N ASP A 142 8.33 23.74 0.37
CA ASP A 142 8.38 22.46 1.10
C ASP A 142 7.60 21.37 0.36
N ILE A 143 6.40 21.69 -0.13
CA ILE A 143 5.60 20.77 -0.97
C ILE A 143 6.38 20.38 -2.23
N HIS A 144 7.02 21.34 -2.91
CA HIS A 144 7.84 21.06 -4.08
C HIS A 144 9.03 20.15 -3.77
N ARG A 145 9.75 20.44 -2.67
CA ARG A 145 10.88 19.62 -2.19
C ARG A 145 10.43 18.19 -1.88
N ASN A 146 9.35 18.03 -1.13
CA ASN A 146 8.85 16.71 -0.74
C ASN A 146 8.36 15.92 -1.96
N ALA A 147 7.71 16.61 -2.91
CA ALA A 147 7.31 15.98 -4.17
C ALA A 147 8.52 15.49 -4.97
N ARG A 148 9.58 16.31 -5.08
CA ARG A 148 10.84 15.89 -5.71
C ARG A 148 11.44 14.66 -5.06
N GLN A 149 11.53 14.65 -3.73
CA GLN A 149 12.08 13.50 -2.99
C GLN A 149 11.31 12.19 -3.25
N ILE A 150 9.98 12.25 -3.29
CA ILE A 150 9.15 11.07 -3.59
C ILE A 150 9.32 10.61 -5.03
N LEU A 151 9.38 11.55 -5.97
CA LEU A 151 9.60 11.22 -7.38
C LEU A 151 10.97 10.59 -7.59
N ASP A 152 12.01 11.11 -6.95
CA ASP A 152 13.35 10.55 -6.99
C ASP A 152 13.40 9.17 -6.31
N LYS A 153 12.72 9.01 -5.15
CA LYS A 153 12.58 7.71 -4.43
C LYS A 153 12.00 6.62 -5.33
N TYR A 154 11.05 6.96 -6.20
CA TYR A 154 10.39 6.01 -7.09
C TYR A 154 10.92 6.02 -8.53
N GLU A 155 12.00 6.77 -8.79
CA GLU A 155 12.60 6.95 -10.12
C GLU A 155 11.58 7.41 -11.18
N LEU A 156 10.69 8.32 -10.80
CA LEU A 156 9.68 8.92 -11.66
C LEU A 156 10.21 10.23 -12.25
N ASN A 157 10.23 10.34 -13.58
CA ASN A 157 10.77 11.51 -14.27
C ASN A 157 9.73 12.63 -14.46
N LEU A 158 10.04 13.82 -13.94
CA LEU A 158 9.38 15.08 -14.32
C LEU A 158 9.90 15.59 -15.69
N SER A 159 9.71 14.82 -16.75
CA SER A 159 10.03 15.34 -18.09
C SER A 159 8.95 16.33 -18.55
N GLY A 160 9.23 17.62 -18.38
CA GLY A 160 8.75 18.80 -19.11
C GLY A 160 7.24 19.08 -19.23
N ASN A 161 6.45 18.11 -19.71
CA ASN A 161 5.04 18.32 -20.11
C ASN A 161 4.10 17.20 -19.62
N ASN A 162 4.62 16.23 -18.86
CA ASN A 162 3.88 15.01 -18.56
C ASN A 162 3.20 15.00 -17.19
N VAL A 163 3.38 16.06 -16.40
CA VAL A 163 2.91 16.14 -15.01
C VAL A 163 2.15 17.43 -14.73
N SER A 164 0.92 17.30 -14.24
CA SER A 164 0.14 18.41 -13.68
C SER A 164 0.06 18.30 -12.16
N PHE A 165 0.09 19.45 -11.47
CA PHE A 165 0.01 19.53 -10.02
C PHE A 165 -1.34 20.13 -9.61
N ASN A 166 -2.08 19.42 -8.77
CA ASN A 166 -3.31 19.93 -8.16
C ASN A 166 -3.13 20.02 -6.65
N ILE A 167 -3.14 21.24 -6.12
CA ILE A 167 -3.06 21.50 -4.69
C ILE A 167 -4.43 22.00 -4.24
N SER A 168 -5.16 21.16 -3.51
CA SER A 168 -6.43 21.54 -2.91
C SER A 168 -6.19 21.92 -1.45
N LEU A 169 -6.31 23.22 -1.14
CA LEU A 169 -6.30 23.73 0.23
C LEU A 169 -7.75 23.76 0.73
N HIS A 170 -8.28 22.62 1.19
CA HIS A 170 -9.56 22.59 1.87
C HIS A 170 -9.42 21.93 3.23
N SER A 171 -9.72 22.69 4.29
CA SER A 171 -9.73 22.29 5.70
C SER A 171 -10.82 21.26 6.00
N SER A 172 -10.64 20.04 5.52
CA SER A 172 -11.53 18.90 5.79
C SER A 172 -10.76 17.89 6.63
N GLN A 173 -11.17 17.72 7.88
CA GLN A 173 -10.58 16.72 8.78
C GLN A 173 -10.90 15.31 8.27
N PHE A 174 -9.93 14.63 7.66
CA PHE A 174 -10.04 13.18 7.45
C PHE A 174 -9.67 12.46 8.75
N VAL A 175 -10.69 11.97 9.45
CA VAL A 175 -10.55 10.98 10.51
C VAL A 175 -10.32 9.63 9.83
N ILE A 176 -9.10 9.12 9.89
CA ILE A 176 -8.81 7.71 9.60
C ILE A 176 -9.01 6.96 10.93
N TYR A 177 -10.03 6.09 10.98
CA TYR A 177 -10.31 5.17 12.09
C TYR A 177 -9.35 3.98 12.09
#